data_AF-A0AAT9LJU7-F1
#
_entry.id   AF-A0AAT9LJU7-F1
#
_cell.length_a   1.000
_cell.length_b   1.000
_cell.length_c   1.000
_cell.angle_alpha   90.00
_cell.angle_beta   90.00
_cell.angle_gamma   90.00
#
_symmetry.space_group_name_H-M   'P 1'
#
loop_
_entity.id
_entity.type
_entity.pdbx_description
1 polymer ?
#
loop_
_entity_poly.entity_id
_entity_poly.type
_entity_poly.pdbx_seq_one_letter_code
_entity_poly.pdbx_strand_id
1 'polypeptide(L)'
;MFTVPGRLSDGTPVVTTIRHGRQQRVATIQLGDAAVFTVSVRGRHIDDLVEALREGDSLGVPCRHPHYGDWLLGVHPHQWWVNPRAERLPMELYLLLPADQQIVVVFTPEQVDELASLAADRELLGADQCR
;
A
#
# COMPACT_ATOMS: atom_id res chain seq x y z
N MET A 1 10.29 5.05 6.31
CA MET A 1 9.07 5.87 6.47
C MET A 1 9.14 6.91 5.38
N PHE A 2 8.08 7.01 4.59
CA PHE A 2 7.95 7.96 3.51
C PHE A 2 6.51 8.47 3.47
N THR A 3 6.29 9.56 2.74
CA THR A 3 4.97 10.16 2.59
C THR A 3 4.49 10.02 1.16
N VAL A 4 3.19 9.77 1.02
CA VAL A 4 2.50 9.54 -0.24
C VAL A 4 1.32 10.51 -0.30
N PRO A 5 1.12 11.24 -1.42
CA PRO A 5 -0.04 12.10 -1.56
C PRO A 5 -1.32 11.25 -1.56
N GLY A 6 -2.40 11.84 -1.05
CA GLY A 6 -3.72 11.27 -1.15
C GLY A 6 -4.79 12.34 -1.35
N ARG A 7 -6.02 11.90 -1.49
CA ARG A 7 -7.20 12.75 -1.57
C ARG A 7 -8.37 12.10 -0.86
N LEU A 8 -9.16 12.91 -0.14
CA LEU A 8 -10.46 12.50 0.38
C LEU A 8 -11.50 12.48 -0.75
N SER A 9 -12.68 11.94 -0.44
CA SER A 9 -13.80 11.83 -1.39
C SER A 9 -14.30 13.18 -1.91
N ASP A 10 -14.11 14.25 -1.14
CA ASP A 10 -14.46 15.62 -1.50
C ASP A 10 -13.37 16.33 -2.35
N GLY A 11 -12.27 15.63 -2.66
CA GLY A 11 -11.13 16.16 -3.41
C GLY A 11 -10.09 16.88 -2.54
N THR A 12 -10.29 16.98 -1.23
CA THR A 12 -9.31 17.60 -0.32
C THR A 12 -7.98 16.84 -0.38
N PRO A 13 -6.87 17.50 -0.74
CA PRO A 13 -5.56 16.87 -0.78
C PRO A 13 -5.08 16.56 0.64
N VAL A 14 -4.45 15.41 0.80
CA VAL A 14 -3.94 14.95 2.08
C VAL A 14 -2.57 14.31 1.94
N VAL A 15 -1.82 14.22 3.04
CA VAL A 15 -0.54 13.52 3.09
C VAL A 15 -0.66 12.27 3.93
N THR A 16 -0.38 11.13 3.32
CA THR A 16 -0.39 9.83 3.98
C THR A 16 1.03 9.43 4.32
N THR A 17 1.26 9.04 5.56
CA THR A 17 2.53 8.50 6.01
C THR A 17 2.51 6.98 5.94
N ILE A 18 3.52 6.40 5.30
CA ILE A 18 3.78 4.97 5.30
C ILE A 18 4.90 4.69 6.31
N ARG A 19 4.54 4.03 7.43
CA ARG A 19 5.49 3.59 8.45
C ARG A 19 5.65 2.08 8.34
N HIS A 20 6.88 1.59 8.44
CA HIS A 20 7.15 0.17 8.38
C HIS A 20 7.88 -0.28 9.64
N GLY A 21 7.44 -1.41 10.20
CA GLY A 21 8.13 -2.10 11.28
C GLY A 21 8.79 -3.35 10.72
N ARG A 22 10.06 -3.26 10.28
CA ARG A 22 10.80 -4.38 9.64
C ARG A 22 10.75 -5.67 10.46
N GLN A 23 11.04 -5.57 11.76
CA GLN A 23 11.05 -6.72 12.67
C GLN A 23 9.67 -7.38 12.83
N GLN A 24 8.60 -6.60 12.67
CA GLN A 24 7.23 -7.05 12.92
C GLN A 24 6.49 -7.42 11.63
N ARG A 25 7.11 -7.22 10.46
CA ARG A 25 6.48 -7.33 9.13
C ARG A 25 5.13 -6.61 9.09
N VAL A 26 5.14 -5.33 9.46
CA VAL A 26 3.95 -4.48 9.41
C VAL A 26 4.26 -3.23 8.58
N ALA A 27 3.38 -2.94 7.62
CA ALA A 27 3.27 -1.63 6.99
C ALA A 27 2.02 -0.94 7.53
N THR A 28 2.18 0.24 8.08
CA THR A 28 1.09 1.09 8.57
C THR A 28 0.91 2.25 7.63
N ILE A 29 -0.29 2.38 7.10
CA ILE A 29 -0.73 3.49 6.26
C ILE A 29 -1.53 4.41 7.17
N GLN A 30 -1.08 5.64 7.35
CA GLN A 30 -1.67 6.58 8.28
C GLN A 30 -1.88 7.93 7.61
N LEU A 31 -3.10 8.46 7.65
CA LEU A 31 -3.36 9.85 7.35
C LEU A 31 -3.10 10.69 8.61
N GLY A 32 -2.22 11.69 8.51
CA GLY A 32 -1.81 12.53 9.64
C GLY A 32 -2.98 13.19 10.37
N ASP A 33 -3.88 13.83 9.61
CA ASP A 33 -4.99 14.62 10.17
C ASP A 33 -6.28 13.82 10.38
N ALA A 34 -6.32 12.56 9.95
CA ALA A 34 -7.49 11.70 10.08
C ALA A 34 -7.09 10.27 10.42
N ALA A 35 -6.86 10.05 11.72
CA ALA A 35 -6.44 8.77 12.27
C ALA A 35 -7.42 7.61 11.94
N VAL A 36 -8.68 7.91 11.62
CA VAL A 36 -9.69 6.94 11.18
C VAL A 36 -9.30 6.22 9.88
N PHE A 37 -8.36 6.74 9.09
CA PHE A 37 -7.85 6.06 7.89
C PHE A 37 -6.59 5.23 8.16
N THR A 38 -6.24 5.01 9.43
CA THR A 38 -5.06 4.22 9.77
C THR A 38 -5.35 2.73 9.58
N VAL A 39 -4.56 2.07 8.74
CA VAL A 39 -4.62 0.61 8.59
C VAL A 39 -3.22 0.00 8.66
N SER A 40 -3.17 -1.28 9.00
CA SER A 40 -1.94 -2.06 8.99
C SER A 40 -2.05 -3.25 8.05
N VAL A 41 -1.09 -3.40 7.16
CA VAL A 41 -0.87 -4.59 6.33
C VAL A 41 0.25 -5.40 6.96
N ARG A 42 0.08 -6.73 7.05
CA ARG A 42 1.00 -7.58 7.82
C ARG A 42 1.45 -8.83 7.07
N GLY A 43 2.66 -9.28 7.38
CA GLY A 43 3.18 -10.57 6.93
C GLY A 43 3.23 -10.66 5.40
N ARG A 44 2.63 -11.72 4.84
CA ARG A 44 2.55 -11.95 3.40
C ARG A 44 1.73 -10.91 2.64
N HIS A 45 0.78 -10.24 3.32
CA HIS A 45 -0.08 -9.26 2.66
C HIS A 45 0.66 -7.99 2.25
N ILE A 46 1.88 -7.78 2.76
CA ILE A 46 2.77 -6.72 2.26
C ILE A 46 3.24 -7.06 0.85
N ASP A 47 3.52 -8.33 0.58
CA ASP A 47 3.93 -8.81 -0.74
C ASP A 47 2.74 -8.64 -1.71
N ASP A 48 1.53 -9.05 -1.28
CA ASP A 48 0.28 -8.83 -2.04
C ASP A 48 0.04 -7.33 -2.32
N LEU A 49 0.33 -6.44 -1.37
CA LEU A 49 0.21 -4.99 -1.56
C LEU A 49 1.18 -4.48 -2.64
N VAL A 50 2.43 -4.92 -2.57
CA VAL A 50 3.46 -4.52 -3.52
C VAL A 50 3.13 -5.04 -4.92
N GLU A 51 2.72 -6.29 -5.04
CA GLU A 51 2.28 -6.90 -6.31
C GLU A 51 1.07 -6.15 -6.87
N ALA A 52 0.03 -5.92 -6.06
CA ALA A 52 -1.14 -5.17 -6.48
C ALA A 52 -0.80 -3.76 -6.95
N LEU A 53 0.09 -3.04 -6.27
CA LEU A 53 0.54 -1.70 -6.69
C LEU A 53 1.45 -1.75 -7.93
N ARG A 54 2.22 -2.82 -8.14
CA ARG A 54 3.10 -2.94 -9.33
C ARG A 54 2.35 -3.35 -10.58
N GLU A 55 1.43 -4.29 -10.42
CA GLU A 55 0.75 -4.96 -11.52
C GLU A 55 -0.65 -4.37 -11.76
N GLY A 56 -1.18 -3.60 -10.81
CA GLY A 56 -2.57 -3.16 -10.89
C GLY A 56 -3.55 -4.33 -11.00
N ASP A 57 -3.16 -5.54 -10.62
CA ASP A 57 -3.94 -6.77 -10.83
C ASP A 57 -4.38 -7.35 -9.49
N SER A 58 -5.15 -6.58 -8.74
CA SER A 58 -5.78 -7.11 -7.52
C SER A 58 -7.06 -6.35 -7.18
N LEU A 59 -8.10 -7.11 -6.85
CA LEU A 59 -9.38 -6.58 -6.38
C LEU A 59 -9.33 -6.18 -4.89
N GLY A 60 -8.32 -6.62 -4.13
CA GLY A 60 -8.24 -6.30 -2.71
C GLY A 60 -6.99 -6.80 -1.99
N VAL A 61 -6.40 -5.95 -1.15
CA VAL A 61 -5.27 -6.27 -0.28
C VAL A 61 -5.75 -6.35 1.18
N PRO A 62 -5.58 -7.50 1.86
CA PRO A 62 -5.96 -7.64 3.27
C PRO A 62 -5.19 -6.68 4.19
N CYS A 63 -5.93 -5.97 5.03
CA CYS A 63 -5.39 -5.09 6.04
C CYS A 63 -6.19 -5.21 7.34
N ARG A 64 -5.70 -4.54 8.39
CA ARG A 64 -6.39 -4.44 9.68
C ARG A 64 -6.60 -3.00 10.05
N HIS A 65 -7.85 -2.64 10.29
CA HIS A 65 -8.28 -1.37 10.84
C HIS A 65 -8.39 -1.46 12.37
N PRO A 66 -7.91 -0.46 13.14
CA PRO A 66 -7.94 -0.51 14.61
C PRO A 66 -9.36 -0.59 15.19
N HIS A 67 -10.35 0.00 14.53
CA HIS A 67 -11.74 0.03 15.01
C HIS A 67 -12.66 -1.00 14.34
N TYR A 68 -12.36 -1.41 13.10
CA TYR A 68 -13.26 -2.26 12.30
C TYR A 68 -12.74 -3.69 12.13
N GLY A 69 -11.52 -3.98 12.61
CA GLY A 69 -10.93 -5.31 12.50
C GLY A 69 -10.36 -5.56 11.11
N ASP A 70 -10.57 -6.77 10.59
CA ASP A 70 -10.05 -7.16 9.28
C ASP A 70 -10.79 -6.40 8.17
N TRP A 71 -10.04 -5.93 7.18
CA TRP A 71 -10.53 -5.05 6.14
C TRP A 71 -9.80 -5.30 4.80
N LEU A 72 -10.27 -4.67 3.74
CA LEU A 72 -9.67 -4.76 2.40
C LEU A 72 -9.37 -3.37 1.87
N LEU A 73 -8.15 -3.21 1.36
CA LEU A 73 -7.77 -2.07 0.54
C LEU A 73 -8.07 -2.38 -0.92
N GLY A 74 -8.77 -1.49 -1.62
CA GLY A 74 -8.94 -1.60 -3.07
C GLY A 74 -7.72 -1.04 -3.79
N VAL A 75 -7.36 -1.60 -4.94
CA VAL A 75 -6.31 -1.04 -5.81
C VAL A 75 -6.94 -0.70 -7.15
N HIS A 76 -6.71 0.52 -7.66
CA HIS A 76 -7.15 0.85 -9.01
C HIS A 76 -6.24 0.15 -10.03
N PRO A 77 -6.80 -0.68 -10.93
CA PRO A 77 -5.99 -1.33 -11.94
C PRO A 77 -5.47 -0.29 -12.95
N HIS A 78 -4.15 -0.26 -13.16
CA HIS A 78 -3.59 0.44 -14.30
C HIS A 78 -3.42 -0.57 -15.44
N GLN A 79 -3.96 -0.27 -16.62
CA GLN A 79 -3.93 -1.17 -17.77
C GLN A 79 -2.56 -1.22 -18.47
N TRP A 80 -1.45 -1.34 -17.72
CA TRP A 80 -0.09 -1.38 -18.30
C TRP A 80 0.10 -2.59 -19.23
N TRP A 81 -0.65 -3.67 -19.03
CA TRP A 81 -0.67 -4.83 -19.94
C TRP A 81 -1.15 -4.48 -21.36
N VAL A 82 -1.83 -3.34 -21.55
CA VAL A 82 -2.24 -2.85 -22.87
C VAL A 82 -1.05 -2.28 -23.65
N ASN A 83 -0.01 -1.78 -22.96
CA ASN A 83 1.23 -1.33 -23.58
C ASN A 83 2.42 -1.56 -22.63
N PRO A 84 3.17 -2.67 -22.78
CA PRO A 84 4.32 -3.00 -21.93
C PRO A 84 5.47 -1.99 -21.97
N ARG A 85 5.44 -1.05 -22.94
CA ARG A 85 6.43 0.03 -23.08
C ARG A 85 5.94 1.37 -22.51
N ALA A 86 4.70 1.43 -22.03
CA ALA A 86 4.20 2.63 -21.37
C ALA A 86 4.92 2.83 -20.03
N GLU A 87 5.15 4.10 -19.68
CA GLU A 87 5.64 4.46 -18.37
C GLU A 87 4.63 4.00 -17.30
N ARG A 88 5.15 3.47 -16.18
CA ARG A 88 4.29 3.12 -15.05
C ARG A 88 3.69 4.39 -14.48
N LEU A 89 2.38 4.54 -14.61
CA LEU A 89 1.66 5.68 -14.06
C LEU A 89 1.48 5.52 -12.54
N PRO A 90 1.22 6.62 -11.81
CA PRO A 90 0.93 6.54 -10.39
C PRO A 90 -0.26 5.63 -10.09
N MET A 91 -0.16 4.90 -8.98
CA MET A 91 -1.07 3.81 -8.61
C MET A 91 -1.94 4.23 -7.45
N GLU A 92 -3.24 4.00 -7.57
CA GLU A 92 -4.21 4.43 -6.56
C GLU A 92 -4.59 3.28 -5.65
N LEU A 93 -4.39 3.48 -4.35
CA LEU A 93 -4.85 2.60 -3.29
C LEU A 93 -6.04 3.26 -2.60
N TYR A 94 -7.16 2.55 -2.56
CA TYR A 94 -8.40 2.96 -1.92
C TYR A 94 -8.53 2.34 -0.55
N LEU A 95 -8.88 3.17 0.43
CA LEU A 95 -9.45 2.72 1.69
C LEU A 95 -10.87 3.27 1.78
N LEU A 96 -11.83 2.39 1.58
CA LEU A 96 -13.26 2.65 1.80
C LEU A 96 -13.58 2.23 3.23
N LEU A 97 -14.15 3.13 4.04
CA LEU A 97 -14.61 2.88 5.39
C LEU A 97 -16.15 2.95 5.43
N PRO A 98 -16.80 2.53 6.54
CA PRO A 98 -18.24 2.67 6.69
C PRO A 98 -18.75 4.11 6.48
N ALA A 99 -20.03 4.24 6.10
CA ALA A 99 -20.67 5.51 5.74
C ALA A 99 -20.02 6.23 4.55
N ASP A 100 -19.56 5.43 3.57
CA ASP A 100 -19.01 5.89 2.28
C ASP A 100 -17.80 6.84 2.42
N GLN A 101 -17.08 6.75 3.54
CA GLN A 101 -15.85 7.51 3.75
C GLN A 101 -14.72 6.86 2.96
N GLN A 102 -14.19 7.57 1.97
CA GLN A 102 -13.11 7.05 1.14
C GLN A 102 -11.91 8.01 1.10
N ILE A 103 -10.73 7.41 1.18
CA ILE A 103 -9.45 8.04 0.82
C ILE A 103 -8.83 7.30 -0.35
N VAL A 104 -8.19 8.06 -1.23
CA VAL A 104 -7.32 7.56 -2.30
C VAL A 104 -5.89 7.95 -1.97
N VAL A 105 -4.98 7.00 -1.95
CA VAL A 105 -3.54 7.22 -1.76
C VAL A 105 -2.84 6.91 -3.08
N VAL A 106 -2.00 7.84 -3.57
CA VAL A 106 -1.43 7.78 -4.91
C VAL A 106 0.07 7.53 -4.84
N PHE A 107 0.48 6.30 -5.16
CA PHE A 107 1.87 5.87 -5.15
C PHE A 107 2.53 6.13 -6.51
N THR A 108 3.69 6.79 -6.51
CA THR A 108 4.56 6.81 -7.69
C THR A 108 5.29 5.47 -7.85
N PRO A 109 5.80 5.13 -9.05
CA PRO A 109 6.61 3.92 -9.23
C PRO A 109 7.77 3.81 -8.24
N GLU A 110 8.44 4.92 -7.94
CA GLU A 110 9.56 4.98 -6.99
C GLU A 110 9.11 4.66 -5.56
N GLN A 111 7.92 5.12 -5.16
CA GLN A 111 7.36 4.82 -3.84
C GLN A 111 6.91 3.36 -3.72
N VAL A 112 6.44 2.77 -4.83
CA VAL A 112 6.16 1.33 -4.89
C VAL A 112 7.47 0.54 -4.79
N ASP A 113 8.54 0.99 -5.45
CA ASP A 113 9.86 0.37 -5.35
C ASP A 113 10.48 0.55 -3.96
N GLU A 114 10.27 1.69 -3.31
CA GLU A 114 10.64 1.88 -1.90
C GLU A 114 9.88 0.86 -1.05
N LEU A 115 8.56 0.73 -1.19
CA LEU A 115 7.76 -0.28 -0.47
C LEU A 115 8.24 -1.71 -0.76
N ALA A 116 8.59 -2.03 -2.01
CA ALA A 116 9.07 -3.34 -2.42
C ALA A 116 10.45 -3.68 -1.86
N SER A 117 11.37 -2.71 -1.84
CA SER A 117 12.70 -2.88 -1.21
C SER A 117 12.58 -3.26 0.27
N LEU A 118 11.51 -2.78 0.93
CA LEU A 118 11.21 -3.11 2.33
C LEU A 118 10.65 -4.52 2.52
N ALA A 119 10.04 -5.11 1.48
CA ALA A 119 9.59 -6.49 1.47
C ALA A 119 10.73 -7.47 1.10
N ALA A 120 11.65 -7.04 0.22
CA ALA A 120 12.70 -7.87 -0.40
C ALA A 120 13.94 -8.15 0.48
N ASP A 121 14.15 -7.43 1.59
CA ASP A 121 15.31 -7.59 2.52
C ASP A 121 15.45 -9.02 3.14
N ARG A 122 14.64 -10.00 2.72
CA ARG A 122 14.76 -11.41 3.11
C ARG A 122 15.50 -12.31 2.13
N GLU A 123 15.67 -11.99 0.85
CA GLU A 123 16.46 -12.89 -0.01
C GLU A 123 17.91 -12.97 0.43
N LEU A 124 18.45 -11.87 0.99
CA LEU A 124 19.83 -11.80 1.47
C LEU A 124 20.06 -12.40 2.87
N LEU A 125 19.01 -12.59 3.69
CA LEU A 125 19.12 -13.16 5.05
C LEU A 125 18.67 -14.62 5.13
N GLY A 126 18.04 -15.15 4.08
CA GLY A 126 17.65 -16.56 3.97
C GLY A 126 18.66 -17.46 3.26
N ALA A 127 19.59 -16.90 2.49
CA ALA A 127 20.57 -17.67 1.72
C ALA A 127 21.79 -18.15 2.53
N ASP A 128 22.01 -17.65 3.75
CA ASP A 128 23.22 -17.92 4.54
C ASP A 128 23.01 -18.78 5.79
N GLN A 129 21.83 -19.42 5.95
CA GLN A 129 21.55 -20.33 7.08
C GLN A 129 21.48 -21.81 6.67
N CYS A 130 22.30 -22.20 5.71
CA CYS A 130 22.61 -23.60 5.43
C CYS A 130 24.12 -23.84 5.59
N ARG A 131 24.59 -23.95 6.83
CA ARG A 131 25.81 -24.70 7.19
C ARG A 131 25.82 -25.08 8.65
#